data_AF-T1G528-F1
#
_entry.id   AF-T1G528-F1
#
_cell.length_a   1.000
_cell.length_b   1.000
_cell.length_c   1.000
_cell.angle_alpha   90.00
_cell.angle_beta   90.00
_cell.angle_gamma   90.00
#
_symmetry.space_group_name_H-M   'P 1'
#
loop_
_entity.id
_entity.type
_entity.pdbx_description
1 polymer ?
#
loop_
_entity_poly.entity_id
_entity_poly.type
_entity_poly.pdbx_seq_one_letter_code
_entity_poly.pdbx_strand_id
1 'polypeptide(L)' 'QVLSKYQWGGIKGRSTLDHLISLETYIRQTLKQVEQVITLFLGIEKAYDTAWKYGILKKYINPD' A
#
# COMPACT_ATOMS: atom_id res chain seq x y z
N GLN A 1 4.25 -15.62 0.00
CA GLN A 1 4.91 -14.30 0.12
C GLN A 1 3.92 -13.33 0.78
N VAL A 2 4.30 -12.66 1.87
CA VAL A 2 3.40 -11.93 2.79
C VAL A 2 3.09 -10.48 2.34
N LEU A 3 3.53 -10.08 1.14
CA LEU A 3 3.44 -8.69 0.67
C LEU A 3 2.46 -8.57 -0.50
N SER A 4 1.59 -7.56 -0.42
CA SER A 4 0.63 -7.23 -1.48
C SER A 4 1.36 -6.84 -2.77
N LYS A 5 0.79 -7.22 -3.93
CA LYS A 5 1.25 -6.73 -5.23
C LYS A 5 1.14 -5.21 -5.37
N TYR A 6 0.27 -4.58 -4.59
CA TYR A 6 0.06 -3.13 -4.48
C TYR A 6 0.82 -2.51 -3.28
N GLN A 7 1.90 -3.14 -2.81
CA GLN A 7 2.82 -2.52 -1.84
C GLN A 7 4.04 -1.98 -2.58
N TRP A 8 4.25 -0.66 -2.53
CA TRP A 8 5.38 0.00 -3.19
C TRP A 8 6.39 0.60 -2.20
N GLY A 9 5.97 0.88 -0.96
CA GLY A 9 6.86 1.42 0.07
C GLY A 9 7.75 0.35 0.70
N GLY A 10 9.02 0.69 0.95
CA GLY A 10 9.95 -0.17 1.68
C GLY A 10 10.40 -1.44 0.96
N ILE A 11 10.09 -1.58 -0.34
CA ILE A 11 10.45 -2.75 -1.15
C ILE A 11 11.56 -2.38 -2.13
N LYS A 12 12.66 -3.14 -2.11
CA LYS A 12 13.76 -2.96 -3.07
C LYS A 12 13.25 -3.13 -4.51
N GLY A 13 13.60 -2.20 -5.39
CA GLY A 13 13.18 -2.22 -6.79
C GLY A 13 11.75 -1.72 -7.03
N ARG A 14 11.11 -1.13 -6.02
CA ARG A 14 9.87 -0.35 -6.16
C ARG A 14 10.09 1.06 -5.62
N SER A 15 9.41 2.02 -6.22
CA SER A 15 9.49 3.43 -5.90
C SER A 15 8.10 4.01 -5.67
N THR A 16 8.06 5.19 -5.05
CA THR A 16 6.81 5.95 -4.89
C THR A 16 6.20 6.33 -6.26
N LEU A 17 7.03 6.50 -7.29
CA LEU A 17 6.57 6.80 -8.65
C LEU A 17 5.76 5.64 -9.25
N ASP A 18 6.14 4.40 -8.97
CA ASP A 18 5.41 3.22 -9.46
C ASP A 18 3.97 3.20 -8.93
N HIS A 19 3.76 3.68 -7.70
CA HIS A 19 2.42 3.82 -7.13
C HIS A 19 1.61 4.88 -7.88
N LEU A 20 2.20 6.06 -8.13
CA LEU A 20 1.52 7.17 -8.83
C LEU A 20 1.15 6.79 -10.28
N ILE A 21 2.06 6.15 -11.00
CA ILE A 21 1.81 5.67 -12.37
C ILE A 21 0.67 4.65 -12.37
N SER A 22 0.65 3.75 -11.39
CA SER A 22 -0.44 2.77 -11.26
C SER A 22 -1.79 3.43 -11.00
N LEU A 23 -1.84 4.45 -10.14
CA LEU A 23 -3.06 5.20 -9.85
C LEU A 23 -3.54 5.98 -11.08
N GLU A 24 -2.64 6.68 -11.76
CA GLU A 24 -2.96 7.42 -12.98
C GLU A 24 -3.50 6.48 -14.06
N THR A 25 -2.85 5.34 -14.27
CA THR A 25 -3.27 4.34 -15.25
C THR A 25 -4.67 3.82 -14.94
N TYR A 26 -4.95 3.53 -13.66
CA TYR A 26 -6.27 3.08 -13.22
C TYR A 26 -7.34 4.14 -13.49
N ILE A 27 -7.11 5.39 -13.08
CA ILE A 27 -8.04 6.51 -13.33
C ILE A 27 -8.32 6.66 -14.84
N ARG A 28 -7.27 6.65 -15.67
CA ARG A 28 -7.43 6.79 -17.13
C ARG A 28 -8.22 5.63 -17.74
N GLN A 29 -8.04 4.40 -17.26
CA GLN A 29 -8.76 3.23 -17.76
C GLN A 29 -10.23 3.28 -17.39
N THR A 30 -10.57 3.58 -16.13
CA THR A 30 -11.96 3.66 -15.67
C THR A 30 -12.73 4.79 -16.36
N LEU A 31 -12.09 5.96 -16.55
CA LEU A 31 -12.71 7.07 -17.28
C LEU A 31 -12.95 6.75 -18.76
N LYS A 32 -12.09 5.95 -19.40
CA LYS A 32 -12.33 5.46 -20.78
C LYS A 32 -13.55 4.54 -20.86
N GLN A 33 -13.91 3.86 -19.78
CA GLN A 33 -15.08 2.99 -19.69
C GLN A 33 -16.36 3.76 -19.28
N VAL A 34 -16.30 5.09 -19.17
CA VAL A 34 -17.42 5.94 -18.73
C VAL A 34 -17.91 5.59 -17.31
N GLU A 35 -17.00 5.04 -16.49
CA GLU A 35 -17.23 4.74 -15.09
C GLU A 35 -16.67 5.85 -14.18
N GLN A 36 -17.09 5.87 -12.91
CA GLN A 36 -16.63 6.83 -11.92
C GLN A 36 -15.58 6.23 -10.99
N VAL A 37 -14.56 7.02 -10.65
CA VAL A 37 -13.54 6.66 -9.65
C VAL A 37 -13.61 7.64 -8.48
N ILE A 38 -13.68 7.10 -7.27
CA ILE A 38 -13.50 7.85 -6.02
C ILE A 38 -12.26 7.30 -5.33
N THR A 39 -11.34 8.19 -4.95
CA THR A 39 -10.09 7.80 -4.25
C THR A 39 -10.08 8.41 -2.86
N LEU A 40 -9.67 7.62 -1.87
CA LEU A 40 -9.50 8.04 -0.48
C LEU A 40 -8.01 8.04 -0.13
N PHE A 41 -7.46 9.20 0.20
CA PHE A 41 -6.08 9.33 0.66
C PHE A 41 -6.06 9.21 2.18
N LEU A 42 -5.37 8.19 2.68
CA LEU A 42 -5.22 7.90 4.10
C LEU A 42 -3.78 8.11 4.55
N GLY A 43 -3.63 8.67 5.74
CA GLY A 43 -2.35 8.79 6.44
C GLY A 43 -2.46 8.19 7.84
N ILE A 44 -1.35 7.65 8.35
CA ILE A 44 -1.25 7.18 9.73
C ILE A 44 -0.32 8.13 10.47
N GLU A 45 -0.81 8.71 11.55
CA GLU A 45 0.00 9.57 12.41
C GLU A 45 1.07 8.74 13.13
N LYS A 46 2.33 9.16 13.02
CA LYS A 46 3.49 8.54 13.71
C LYS A 46 3.55 7.02 13.53
N ALA A 47 3.37 6.55 12.30
CA ALA A 47 3.20 5.12 11.98
C ALA A 47 4.25 4.17 12.58
N TYR A 48 5.51 4.62 12.73
CA TYR A 48 6.58 3.81 13.34
C TYR A 48 6.49 3.78 14.87
N ASP A 49 6.09 4.88 15.50
CA ASP A 49 5.95 4.98 16.95
C ASP A 49 4.69 4.28 17.45
N THR A 50 3.61 4.33 16.66
CA THR A 50 2.31 3.76 16.97
C THR A 50 2.17 2.29 16.55
N ALA A 51 3.21 1.72 15.94
CA ALA A 51 3.21 0.32 15.53
C ALA A 51 3.08 -0.64 16.73
N TRP A 52 2.20 -1.65 16.61
CA TRP A 52 2.01 -2.66 17.65
C TRP A 52 3.17 -3.66 17.70
N LYS A 53 4.23 -3.31 18.43
CA LYS A 53 5.47 -4.09 18.54
C LYS A 53 5.25 -5.54 18.96
N TYR A 54 4.42 -5.78 19.98
CA TYR A 54 4.11 -7.14 20.44
C TYR A 54 3.44 -7.97 19.35
N GLY A 55 2.47 -7.40 18.62
CA GLY A 55 1.80 -8.10 17.52
C GLY A 55 2.75 -8.45 16.38
N ILE A 56 3.68 -7.53 16.05
CA ILE A 56 4.75 -7.78 15.07
C ILE A 56 5.64 -8.93 15.55
N LEU A 57 6.16 -8.86 16.78
CA LEU A 57 7.03 -9.90 17.33
C LEU A 57 6.34 -11.26 17.40
N LYS A 58 5.09 -11.32 17.87
CA LYS A 58 4.31 -12.57 17.90
C LYS A 58 4.21 -13.19 16.50
N LYS A 59 3.87 -12.37 15.49
CA LYS A 59 3.74 -12.83 14.09
C LYS A 59 5.03 -13.42 13.50
N TYR A 60 6.21 -12.94 13.94
CA TYR A 60 7.50 -13.37 13.39
C TYR A 60 8.25 -14.38 14.25
N ILE A 61 8.04 -14.41 15.57
CA ILE A 61 8.78 -15.29 16.50
C ILE A 61 8.03 -16.60 16.74
N ASN A 62 6.70 -16.58 16.90
CA ASN A 62 5.87 -17.77 17.05
C ASN A 62 4.75 -17.73 16.00
N PRO A 63 5.06 -18.04 14.73
CA PRO A 63 4.02 -18.26 13.75
C PRO A 63 3.25 -19.52 14.16
N ASP A 64 1.98 -19.34 14.55
CA ASP A 64 1.02 -20.46 14.61
C ASP A 64 0.90 -21.13 13.23
#